data_AF-Q92RM6-F1
#
_entry.id   AF-Q92RM6-F1
#
_cell.length_a   1.000
_cell.length_b   1.000
_cell.length_c   1.000
_cell.angle_alpha   90.00
_cell.angle_beta   90.00
_cell.angle_gamma   90.00
#
_symmetry.space_group_name_H-M   'P 1'
#
loop_
_entity.id
_entity.type
_entity.pdbx_description
1 polymer ?
#
loop_
_entity_poly.entity_id
_entity_poly.type
_entity_poly.pdbx_seq_one_letter_code
_entity_poly.pdbx_strand_id
1 'polypeptide(L)'
;MFVTAAYAQSSTTEGAEAHDAAAAGEVHTETGVAHEADHGAGVFPPFDTTHFASQLLWLAITFGLFYLLMSKVIIPRIGGILETRHDRIAQDLDEASRLKGEADAAIAAYEQELAGARAKGHSIADTAREAAKAKAKADRDGVEAGLAKKIAAAEARIADIKSKALADVGAIAEETATAVVKQLIGGTVTKAEIAAAFKASAGN
;
A
#
# COMPACT_ATOMS: atom_id res chain seq x y z
N MET A 1 -5.37 27.44 20.21
CA MET A 1 -4.81 27.87 21.51
C MET A 1 -3.82 26.80 21.96
N PHE A 2 -2.56 27.15 22.21
CA PHE A 2 -1.63 26.54 23.17
C PHE A 2 -0.33 27.35 23.05
N VAL A 3 -0.17 28.37 23.91
CA VAL A 3 1.03 29.20 23.97
C VAL A 3 1.60 29.03 25.37
N THR A 4 2.78 28.41 25.46
CA THR A 4 3.45 28.14 26.74
C THR A 4 4.34 29.31 27.09
N ALA A 5 3.98 30.04 28.15
CA ALA A 5 4.84 31.09 28.70
C ALA A 5 5.98 30.45 29.53
N ALA A 6 7.23 30.77 29.20
CA ALA A 6 8.38 30.41 30.03
C ALA A 6 8.75 31.59 30.94
N TYR A 7 8.85 31.32 32.23
CA TYR A 7 8.91 32.30 33.32
C TYR A 7 10.33 32.86 33.51
N ALA A 8 10.46 34.15 33.77
CA ALA A 8 11.73 34.75 34.18
C ALA A 8 12.02 34.41 35.66
N GLN A 9 13.22 33.91 35.96
CA GLN A 9 13.59 33.51 37.31
C GLN A 9 14.45 34.59 37.99
N SER A 10 13.81 35.47 38.76
CA SER A 10 14.47 36.33 39.74
C SER A 10 14.73 35.55 41.03
N SER A 11 16.00 35.39 41.42
CA SER A 11 16.38 34.83 42.73
C SER A 11 16.78 35.94 43.68
N THR A 12 15.81 36.40 44.47
CA THR A 12 16.07 37.15 45.71
C THR A 12 16.32 36.14 46.83
N THR A 13 17.21 36.44 47.77
CA THR A 13 17.34 35.65 49.00
C THR A 13 17.64 36.57 50.17
N GLU A 14 16.62 36.82 50.98
CA GLU A 14 16.72 37.43 52.31
C GLU A 14 16.99 36.35 53.39
N GLY A 15 17.54 36.78 54.52
CA GLY A 15 17.77 36.00 55.75
C GLY A 15 18.97 36.59 56.52
N ALA A 16 18.77 37.33 57.62
CA ALA A 16 18.50 36.82 58.98
C ALA A 16 19.71 36.03 59.55
N GLU A 17 20.32 36.24 60.72
CA GLU A 17 20.13 37.07 61.95
C GLU A 17 21.51 37.10 62.70
N ALA A 18 21.86 37.88 63.75
CA ALA A 18 21.38 39.11 64.40
C ALA A 18 22.45 39.55 65.48
N HIS A 19 22.16 40.59 66.29
CA HIS A 19 22.87 41.01 67.54
C HIS A 19 24.31 41.61 67.42
N ASP A 20 24.72 42.64 68.18
CA ASP A 20 24.00 43.59 69.06
C ASP A 20 24.82 44.89 69.27
N ALA A 21 24.19 45.91 69.91
CA ALA A 21 24.70 47.04 70.71
C ALA A 21 26.22 47.41 70.70
N ALA A 22 26.67 48.67 70.85
CA ALA A 22 26.14 50.05 70.92
C ALA A 22 27.41 50.97 71.07
N ALA A 23 27.44 52.30 71.14
CA ALA A 23 26.46 53.38 71.20
C ALA A 23 27.06 54.63 70.49
N ALA A 24 26.28 55.40 69.74
CA ALA A 24 25.81 56.74 70.11
C ALA A 24 26.89 57.87 70.14
N GLY A 25 26.73 58.87 69.26
CA GLY A 25 27.52 60.10 69.31
C GLY A 25 27.46 60.95 68.04
N GLU A 26 26.58 61.95 68.08
CA GLU A 26 26.64 63.25 67.40
C GLU A 26 25.78 63.52 66.14
N VAL A 27 25.18 64.69 66.19
CA VAL A 27 24.24 65.30 65.25
C VAL A 27 24.86 66.60 64.77
N HIS A 28 25.18 66.73 63.48
CA HIS A 28 25.64 67.99 62.91
C HIS A 28 24.71 68.45 61.78
N THR A 29 23.91 69.45 62.11
CA THR A 29 23.06 70.21 61.20
C THR A 29 23.74 71.55 60.94
N GLU A 30 24.49 71.67 59.85
CA GLU A 30 25.23 72.92 59.54
C GLU A 30 24.94 73.39 58.12
N THR A 31 24.21 74.51 58.03
CA THR A 31 24.02 75.26 56.78
C THR A 31 25.11 76.31 56.68
N GLY A 32 26.23 75.97 56.04
CA GLY A 32 27.38 76.86 55.86
C GLY A 32 27.59 77.25 54.40
N VAL A 33 27.12 78.42 53.99
CA VAL A 33 27.55 79.06 52.74
C VAL A 33 28.89 79.77 52.96
N ALA A 34 29.99 79.03 52.77
CA ALA A 34 31.33 79.60 52.70
C ALA A 34 31.57 80.20 51.30
N HIS A 35 31.33 81.50 51.16
CA HIS A 35 31.71 82.25 49.96
C HIS A 35 33.20 82.63 50.05
N GLU A 36 34.08 81.71 49.64
CA GLU A 36 35.48 82.03 49.38
C GLU A 36 35.76 81.79 47.90
N ALA A 37 36.07 82.88 47.20
CA ALA A 37 36.10 82.91 45.74
C ALA A 37 37.46 82.47 45.21
N ASP A 38 37.57 81.19 44.84
CA ASP A 38 38.44 80.78 43.74
C ASP A 38 37.62 80.10 42.63
N HIS A 39 36.96 80.93 41.81
CA HIS A 39 36.38 80.49 40.54
C HIS A 39 37.51 80.27 39.51
N GLY A 40 38.32 79.24 39.71
CA GLY A 40 39.60 79.03 39.03
C GLY A 40 39.88 77.57 38.62
N ALA A 41 39.14 77.05 37.63
CA ALA A 41 39.52 75.84 36.86
C ALA A 41 39.73 74.51 37.62
N GLY A 42 39.11 74.31 38.79
CA GLY A 42 39.00 72.99 39.41
C GLY A 42 38.28 72.00 38.49
N VAL A 43 38.99 70.94 38.06
CA VAL A 43 38.45 69.99 37.08
C VAL A 43 37.27 69.22 37.68
N PHE A 44 36.15 69.19 36.97
CA PHE A 44 34.96 68.41 37.35
C PHE A 44 35.39 66.96 37.61
N PRO A 45 35.11 66.34 38.78
CA PRO A 45 35.75 65.08 39.20
C PRO A 45 35.79 63.93 38.18
N PRO A 46 34.74 63.63 37.37
CA PRO A 46 34.81 62.58 36.36
C PRO A 46 35.63 62.96 35.10
N PHE A 47 36.12 64.19 35.00
CA PHE A 47 37.03 64.67 33.95
C PHE A 47 38.47 64.89 34.46
N ASP A 48 38.78 64.57 35.72
CA ASP A 48 40.15 64.68 36.24
C ASP A 48 41.07 63.64 35.57
N THR A 49 41.95 64.14 34.70
CA THR A 49 42.82 63.32 33.87
C THR A 49 43.95 62.66 34.65
N THR A 50 44.20 63.06 35.91
CA THR A 50 45.31 62.57 36.75
C THR A 50 45.27 61.06 36.93
N HIS A 51 44.08 60.47 37.02
CA HIS A 51 43.90 59.02 37.17
C HIS A 51 43.71 58.25 35.86
N PHE A 52 43.47 58.95 34.73
CA PHE A 52 43.13 58.30 33.46
C PHE A 52 44.25 57.38 32.95
N ALA A 53 45.52 57.76 33.11
CA ALA A 53 46.65 56.93 32.67
C ALA A 53 46.71 55.58 33.41
N SER A 54 46.50 55.58 34.74
CA SER A 54 46.49 54.37 35.56
C SER A 54 45.26 53.50 35.26
N GLN A 55 44.09 54.13 35.10
CA GLN A 55 42.85 53.44 34.77
C GLN A 55 42.91 52.79 33.38
N LEU A 56 43.46 53.49 32.37
CA LEU A 56 43.67 52.93 31.03
C LEU A 56 44.69 51.79 31.02
N LEU A 57 45.75 51.87 31.84
CA LEU A 57 46.72 50.78 31.99
C LEU A 57 46.06 49.52 32.58
N TRP A 58 45.32 49.65 33.68
CA TRP A 58 44.61 48.51 34.29
C TRP A 58 43.48 47.99 33.40
N LEU A 59 42.77 48.87 32.69
CA LEU A 59 41.78 48.48 31.69
C LEU A 59 42.43 47.66 30.56
N ALA A 60 43.57 48.09 30.03
CA ALA A 60 44.28 47.37 28.98
C ALA A 60 44.77 45.99 29.45
N ILE A 61 45.28 45.88 30.67
CA ILE A 61 45.72 44.62 31.27
C ILE A 61 44.53 43.66 31.47
N THR A 62 43.46 44.13 32.10
CA THR A 62 42.28 43.30 32.42
C THR A 62 41.51 42.91 31.16
N PHE A 63 41.30 43.85 30.23
CA PHE A 63 40.70 43.59 28.92
C PHE A 63 41.55 42.63 28.08
N GLY A 64 42.88 42.80 28.08
CA GLY A 64 43.79 41.89 27.40
C GLY A 64 43.71 40.46 27.94
N LEU A 65 43.71 40.29 29.27
CA LEU A 65 43.55 38.99 29.92
C LEU A 65 42.18 38.36 29.61
N PHE A 66 41.10 39.14 29.64
CA PHE A 66 39.76 38.68 29.30
C PHE A 66 39.63 38.32 27.82
N TYR A 67 40.22 39.10 26.91
CA TYR A 67 40.26 38.82 25.48
C TYR A 67 41.01 37.51 25.19
N LEU A 68 42.15 37.28 25.84
CA LEU A 68 42.89 36.02 25.72
C LEU A 68 42.09 34.82 26.25
N LEU A 69 41.36 34.98 27.37
CA LEU A 69 40.46 33.95 27.90
C LEU A 69 39.31 33.65 26.93
N MET A 70 38.69 34.69 26.36
CA MET A 70 37.62 34.57 25.37
C MET A 70 38.11 33.86 24.10
N SER A 71 39.23 34.31 23.54
CA SER A 71 39.87 33.77 22.34
C SER A 71 40.33 32.32 22.49
N LYS A 72 40.90 31.95 23.65
CA LYS A 72 41.56 30.66 23.85
C LYS A 72 40.71 29.59 24.55
N VAL A 73 39.63 29.98 25.25
CA VAL A 73 38.78 29.03 26.01
C VAL A 73 37.31 29.10 25.58
N ILE A 74 36.72 30.29 25.46
CA ILE A 74 35.27 30.42 25.24
C ILE A 74 34.91 30.20 23.77
N ILE A 75 35.59 30.90 22.84
CA ILE A 75 35.34 30.76 21.40
C ILE A 75 35.57 29.32 20.92
N PRO A 76 36.66 28.61 21.27
CA PRO A 76 36.86 27.21 20.84
C PRO A 76 35.79 26.25 21.39
N ARG A 77 35.28 26.48 22.61
CA ARG A 77 34.20 25.66 23.18
C ARG A 77 32.86 25.90 22.49
N ILE A 78 32.52 27.15 22.18
CA ILE A 78 31.30 27.47 21.41
C ILE A 78 31.42 26.89 20.00
N GLY A 79 32.58 27.04 19.35
CA GLY A 79 32.86 26.43 18.04
C GLY A 79 32.66 24.93 18.04
N GLY A 80 33.22 24.20 19.00
CA GLY A 80 33.04 22.75 19.12
C GLY A 80 31.59 22.31 19.33
N ILE A 81 30.77 23.10 20.05
CA ILE A 81 29.34 22.83 20.22
C ILE A 81 28.55 23.08 18.92
N LEU A 82 28.89 24.14 18.18
CA LEU A 82 28.30 24.43 16.88
C LEU A 82 28.64 23.33 15.86
N GLU A 83 29.91 22.92 15.80
CA GLU A 83 30.38 21.86 14.90
C GLU A 83 29.70 20.52 15.23
N THR A 84 29.70 20.10 16.50
CA THR A 84 29.01 18.86 16.93
C THR A 84 27.53 18.85 16.55
N ARG A 85 26.85 20.01 16.57
CA ARG A 85 25.45 20.14 16.13
C ARG A 85 25.33 20.11 14.61
N HIS A 86 26.24 20.77 13.91
CA HIS A 86 26.27 20.79 12.45
C HIS A 86 26.53 19.39 11.88
N ASP A 87 27.57 18.70 12.36
CA ASP A 87 27.90 17.32 12.00
C ASP A 87 26.71 16.39 12.22
N ARG A 88 26.05 16.50 13.38
CA ARG A 88 24.88 15.69 13.71
C ARG A 88 23.69 15.98 12.79
N ILE A 89 23.41 17.25 12.49
CA ILE A 89 22.34 17.63 11.56
C ILE A 89 22.65 17.13 10.15
N ALA A 90 23.90 17.23 9.69
CA ALA A 90 24.34 16.69 8.41
C ALA A 90 24.16 15.17 8.35
N GLN A 91 24.61 14.45 9.39
CA GLN A 91 24.44 13.00 9.52
C GLN A 91 22.96 12.58 9.55
N ASP A 92 22.12 13.28 10.32
CA ASP A 92 20.67 13.01 10.42
C ASP A 92 19.97 13.29 9.07
N LEU A 93 20.42 14.29 8.29
CA LEU A 93 19.91 14.60 6.95
C LEU A 93 20.35 13.58 5.88
N ASP A 94 21.62 13.18 5.90
CA ASP A 94 22.16 12.16 4.98
C ASP A 94 21.47 10.80 5.23
N GLU A 95 21.28 10.43 6.50
CA GLU A 95 20.56 9.21 6.87
C GLU A 95 19.08 9.28 6.49
N ALA A 96 18.41 10.42 6.69
CA ALA A 96 17.03 10.60 6.23
C ALA A 96 16.91 10.54 4.68
N SER A 97 17.91 11.06 3.95
CA SER A 97 18.00 10.98 2.49
C SER A 97 18.20 9.54 2.02
N ARG A 98 19.10 8.79 2.66
CA ARG A 98 19.35 7.36 2.41
C ARG A 98 18.10 6.52 2.65
N LEU A 99 17.48 6.67 3.83
CA LEU A 99 16.25 5.95 4.20
C LEU A 99 15.08 6.29 3.26
N LYS A 100 14.97 7.54 2.80
CA LYS A 100 14.00 7.91 1.77
C LYS A 100 14.27 7.20 0.45
N GLY A 101 15.53 7.21 -0.03
CA GLY A 101 15.90 6.52 -1.26
C GLY A 101 15.63 5.01 -1.21
N GLU A 102 15.88 4.37 -0.07
CA GLU A 102 15.55 2.97 0.17
C GLU A 102 14.03 2.71 0.21
N ALA A 103 13.26 3.59 0.84
CA ALA A 103 11.79 3.51 0.85
C ALA A 103 11.19 3.69 -0.55
N ASP A 104 11.63 4.71 -1.30
CA ASP A 104 11.18 4.97 -2.67
C ASP A 104 11.53 3.78 -3.60
N ALA A 105 12.72 3.19 -3.45
CA ALA A 105 13.13 1.98 -4.18
C ALA A 105 12.32 0.73 -3.80
N ALA A 106 12.02 0.54 -2.51
CA ALA A 106 11.20 -0.57 -2.02
C ALA A 106 9.75 -0.46 -2.51
N ILE A 107 9.19 0.75 -2.55
CA ILE A 107 7.85 1.02 -3.12
C ILE A 107 7.84 0.70 -4.61
N ALA A 108 8.83 1.18 -5.38
CA ALA A 108 8.93 0.90 -6.81
C ALA A 108 9.04 -0.60 -7.13
N ALA A 109 9.85 -1.34 -6.35
CA ALA A 109 9.95 -2.79 -6.46
C ALA A 109 8.62 -3.49 -6.14
N TYR A 110 7.95 -3.10 -5.05
CA TYR A 110 6.64 -3.66 -4.68
C TYR A 110 5.55 -3.38 -5.73
N GLU A 111 5.51 -2.17 -6.31
CA GLU A 111 4.57 -1.83 -7.38
C GLU A 111 4.84 -2.64 -8.66
N GLN A 112 6.12 -2.84 -9.01
CA GLN A 112 6.52 -3.69 -10.14
C GLN A 112 6.13 -5.16 -9.91
N GLU A 113 6.38 -5.71 -8.72
CA GLU A 113 5.97 -7.07 -8.36
C GLU A 113 4.45 -7.24 -8.37
N LEU A 114 3.71 -6.27 -7.84
CA LEU A 114 2.25 -6.26 -7.85
C LEU A 114 1.68 -6.18 -9.28
N ALA A 115 2.29 -5.37 -10.15
CA ALA A 115 1.92 -5.30 -11.57
C ALA A 115 2.20 -6.64 -12.29
N GLY A 116 3.37 -7.24 -12.06
CA GLY A 116 3.73 -8.56 -12.59
C GLY A 116 2.82 -9.68 -12.10
N ALA A 117 2.47 -9.69 -10.80
CA ALA A 117 1.54 -10.64 -10.21
C ALA A 117 0.13 -10.50 -10.79
N ARG A 118 -0.37 -9.28 -10.97
CA ARG A 118 -1.65 -9.00 -11.64
C ARG A 118 -1.65 -9.49 -13.10
N ALA A 119 -0.62 -9.15 -13.87
CA ALA A 119 -0.50 -9.59 -15.27
C ALA A 119 -0.44 -11.13 -15.38
N LYS A 120 0.31 -11.80 -14.49
CA LYS A 120 0.36 -13.27 -14.42
C LYS A 120 -0.99 -13.86 -14.01
N GLY A 121 -1.71 -13.25 -13.06
CA GLY A 121 -3.06 -13.64 -12.67
C GLY A 121 -4.07 -13.55 -13.81
N HIS A 122 -4.05 -12.47 -14.59
CA HIS A 122 -4.87 -12.33 -15.80
C HIS A 122 -4.52 -13.40 -16.84
N SER A 123 -3.24 -13.61 -17.14
CA SER A 123 -2.79 -14.64 -18.09
C SER A 123 -3.21 -16.06 -17.68
N ILE A 124 -3.16 -16.40 -16.39
CA ILE A 124 -3.67 -17.67 -15.86
C ILE A 124 -5.19 -17.76 -16.05
N ALA A 125 -5.94 -16.70 -15.74
CA ALA A 125 -7.40 -16.68 -15.87
C ALA A 125 -7.85 -16.83 -17.34
N ASP A 126 -7.19 -16.15 -18.28
CA ASP A 126 -7.46 -16.25 -19.72
C ASP A 126 -7.10 -17.65 -20.25
N THR A 127 -5.94 -18.19 -19.87
CA THR A 127 -5.52 -19.56 -20.24
C THR A 127 -6.52 -20.60 -19.74
N ALA A 128 -6.95 -20.48 -18.48
CA ALA A 128 -7.96 -21.38 -17.89
C ALA A 128 -9.32 -21.24 -18.59
N ARG A 129 -9.72 -20.02 -18.99
CA ARG A 129 -10.96 -19.75 -19.72
C ARG A 129 -10.95 -20.37 -21.12
N GLU A 130 -9.86 -20.22 -21.87
CA GLU A 130 -9.75 -20.83 -23.20
C GLU A 130 -9.64 -22.36 -23.13
N ALA A 131 -8.90 -22.90 -22.15
CA ALA A 131 -8.86 -24.34 -21.91
C ALA A 131 -10.25 -24.90 -21.55
N ALA A 132 -11.02 -24.20 -20.70
CA ALA A 132 -12.39 -24.57 -20.36
C ALA A 132 -13.35 -24.52 -21.57
N LYS A 133 -13.25 -23.48 -22.42
CA LYS A 133 -14.01 -23.39 -23.69
C LYS A 133 -13.66 -24.54 -24.63
N ALA A 134 -12.37 -24.81 -24.83
CA ALA A 134 -11.88 -25.87 -25.71
C ALA A 134 -12.37 -27.24 -25.25
N LYS A 135 -12.26 -27.53 -23.94
CA LYS A 135 -12.82 -28.74 -23.33
C LYS A 135 -14.33 -28.83 -23.51
N ALA A 136 -15.07 -27.76 -23.21
CA ALA A 136 -16.51 -27.73 -23.35
C ALA A 136 -16.96 -27.94 -24.81
N LYS A 137 -16.18 -27.49 -25.80
CA LYS A 137 -16.43 -27.79 -27.22
C LYS A 137 -16.18 -29.27 -27.51
N ALA A 138 -15.01 -29.81 -27.13
CA ALA A 138 -14.67 -31.21 -27.37
C ALA A 138 -15.67 -32.19 -26.72
N ASP A 139 -16.12 -31.89 -25.50
CA ASP A 139 -17.14 -32.68 -24.79
C ASP A 139 -18.49 -32.62 -25.54
N ARG A 140 -18.88 -31.47 -26.11
CA ARG A 140 -20.10 -31.34 -26.95
C ARG A 140 -19.98 -32.11 -28.25
N ASP A 141 -18.88 -31.91 -29.00
CA ASP A 141 -18.63 -32.61 -30.27
C ASP A 141 -18.69 -34.14 -30.08
N GLY A 142 -18.13 -34.65 -28.96
CA GLY A 142 -18.18 -36.06 -28.60
C GLY A 142 -19.58 -36.57 -28.25
N VAL A 143 -20.39 -35.77 -27.55
CA VAL A 143 -21.80 -36.10 -27.26
C VAL A 143 -22.64 -36.11 -28.53
N GLU A 144 -22.45 -35.14 -29.43
CA GLU A 144 -23.14 -35.04 -30.72
C GLU A 144 -22.81 -36.23 -31.63
N ALA A 145 -21.53 -36.60 -31.75
CA ALA A 145 -21.10 -37.79 -32.50
C ALA A 145 -21.68 -39.09 -31.90
N GLY A 146 -21.72 -39.19 -30.56
CA GLY A 146 -22.34 -40.31 -29.85
C GLY A 146 -23.85 -40.41 -30.07
N LEU A 147 -24.55 -39.26 -30.12
CA LEU A 147 -25.98 -39.19 -30.42
C LEU A 147 -26.28 -39.56 -31.87
N ALA A 148 -25.52 -39.01 -32.83
CA ALA A 148 -25.67 -39.35 -34.26
C ALA A 148 -25.51 -40.85 -34.51
N LYS A 149 -24.52 -41.51 -33.88
CA LYS A 149 -24.34 -42.96 -33.95
C LYS A 149 -25.53 -43.74 -33.36
N LYS A 150 -26.12 -43.26 -32.26
CA LYS A 150 -27.31 -43.88 -31.66
C LYS A 150 -28.55 -43.74 -32.54
N ILE A 151 -28.74 -42.58 -33.18
CA ILE A 151 -29.84 -42.32 -34.12
C ILE A 151 -29.71 -43.27 -35.33
N ALA A 152 -28.56 -43.30 -35.99
CA ALA A 152 -28.34 -44.17 -37.15
C ALA A 152 -28.53 -45.67 -36.82
N ALA A 153 -28.10 -46.12 -35.63
CA ALA A 153 -28.33 -47.49 -35.17
C ALA A 153 -29.82 -47.78 -34.87
N ALA A 154 -30.56 -46.80 -34.35
CA ALA A 154 -32.00 -46.92 -34.13
C ALA A 154 -32.77 -46.96 -35.46
N GLU A 155 -32.43 -46.09 -36.41
CA GLU A 155 -33.01 -46.07 -37.77
C GLU A 155 -32.79 -47.40 -38.50
N ALA A 156 -31.56 -47.93 -38.48
CA ALA A 156 -31.24 -49.24 -39.06
C ALA A 156 -32.07 -50.37 -38.41
N ARG A 157 -32.24 -50.35 -37.08
CA ARG A 157 -33.08 -51.31 -36.36
C ARG A 157 -34.56 -51.17 -36.69
N ILE A 158 -35.07 -49.94 -36.87
CA ILE A 158 -36.45 -49.68 -37.29
C ILE A 158 -36.67 -50.20 -38.72
N ALA A 159 -35.71 -50.00 -39.62
CA ALA A 159 -35.77 -50.51 -40.99
C ALA A 159 -35.79 -52.05 -41.05
N ASP A 160 -34.94 -52.72 -40.26
CA ASP A 160 -34.93 -54.18 -40.11
C ASP A 160 -36.25 -54.73 -39.56
N ILE A 161 -36.78 -54.14 -38.47
CA ILE A 161 -38.08 -54.53 -37.89
C ILE A 161 -39.21 -54.31 -38.91
N LYS A 162 -39.22 -53.18 -39.62
CA LYS A 162 -40.20 -52.89 -40.68
C LYS A 162 -40.13 -53.92 -41.81
N SER A 163 -38.93 -54.30 -42.24
CA SER A 163 -38.76 -55.29 -43.31
C SER A 163 -39.25 -56.67 -42.89
N LYS A 164 -39.00 -57.09 -41.64
CA LYS A 164 -39.50 -58.35 -41.07
C LYS A 164 -41.02 -58.34 -40.95
N ALA A 165 -41.60 -57.30 -40.35
CA ALA A 165 -43.04 -57.17 -40.21
C ALA A 165 -43.78 -57.18 -41.56
N LEU A 166 -43.22 -56.57 -42.61
CA LEU A 166 -43.80 -56.61 -43.96
C LEU A 166 -43.68 -57.99 -44.62
N ALA A 167 -42.62 -58.76 -44.33
CA ALA A 167 -42.51 -60.16 -44.77
C ALA A 167 -43.52 -61.07 -44.06
N ASP A 168 -43.68 -60.88 -42.74
CA ASP A 168 -44.65 -61.62 -41.92
C ASP A 168 -46.09 -61.33 -42.36
N VAL A 169 -46.43 -60.08 -42.72
CA VAL A 169 -47.74 -59.72 -43.30
C VAL A 169 -48.03 -60.50 -44.58
N GLY A 170 -47.04 -60.73 -45.44
CA GLY A 170 -47.20 -61.53 -46.65
C GLY A 170 -47.55 -63.00 -46.33
N ALA A 171 -46.86 -63.60 -45.36
CA ALA A 171 -47.13 -64.97 -44.92
C ALA A 171 -48.51 -65.11 -44.23
N ILE A 172 -48.87 -64.16 -43.35
CA ILE A 172 -50.18 -64.11 -42.68
C ILE A 172 -51.30 -63.94 -43.71
N ALA A 173 -51.09 -63.14 -44.76
CA ALA A 173 -52.06 -62.98 -45.84
C ALA A 173 -52.22 -64.25 -46.69
N GLU A 174 -51.13 -64.97 -47.00
CA GLU A 174 -51.19 -66.27 -47.68
C GLU A 174 -51.96 -67.31 -46.85
N GLU A 175 -51.67 -67.42 -45.54
CA GLU A 175 -52.36 -68.32 -44.61
C GLU A 175 -53.85 -67.97 -44.47
N THR A 176 -54.17 -66.69 -44.28
CA THR A 176 -55.56 -66.21 -44.15
C THR A 176 -56.36 -66.44 -45.43
N ALA A 177 -55.78 -66.14 -46.60
CA ALA A 177 -56.42 -66.41 -47.88
C ALA A 177 -56.67 -67.91 -48.09
N THR A 178 -55.70 -68.76 -47.72
CA THR A 178 -55.86 -70.23 -47.74
C THR A 178 -57.03 -70.69 -46.89
N ALA A 179 -57.15 -70.17 -45.67
CA ALA A 179 -58.25 -70.52 -44.76
C ALA A 179 -59.62 -70.07 -45.30
N VAL A 180 -59.73 -68.84 -45.80
CA VAL A 180 -60.96 -68.30 -46.40
C VAL A 180 -61.38 -69.09 -47.63
N VAL A 181 -60.46 -69.36 -48.57
CA VAL A 181 -60.78 -70.10 -49.80
C VAL A 181 -61.21 -71.55 -49.49
N LYS A 182 -60.54 -72.22 -48.54
CA LYS A 182 -60.93 -73.55 -48.06
C LYS A 182 -62.34 -73.56 -47.45
N GLN A 183 -62.74 -72.49 -46.77
CA GLN A 183 -64.07 -72.35 -46.18
C GLN A 183 -65.16 -71.98 -47.21
N LEU A 184 -64.83 -71.27 -48.29
CA LEU A 184 -65.79 -70.89 -49.34
C LEU A 184 -66.02 -71.98 -50.40
N ILE A 185 -64.96 -72.64 -50.87
CA ILE A 185 -65.04 -73.57 -52.01
C ILE A 185 -65.22 -75.03 -51.55
N GLY A 186 -64.91 -75.34 -50.28
CA GLY A 186 -65.00 -76.70 -49.72
C GLY A 186 -63.96 -77.68 -50.28
N GLY A 187 -63.06 -77.22 -51.16
CA GLY A 187 -61.98 -77.99 -51.76
C GLY A 187 -60.59 -77.61 -51.24
N THR A 188 -59.60 -78.44 -51.54
CA THR A 188 -58.18 -78.17 -51.26
C THR A 188 -57.55 -77.40 -52.41
N VAL A 189 -57.16 -76.15 -52.18
CA VAL A 189 -56.30 -75.39 -53.10
C VAL A 189 -54.84 -75.63 -52.71
N THR A 190 -53.96 -75.82 -53.70
CA THR A 190 -52.54 -76.07 -53.46
C THR A 190 -51.81 -74.77 -53.13
N LYS A 191 -50.72 -74.86 -52.35
CA LYS A 191 -49.85 -73.71 -52.05
C LYS A 191 -49.34 -73.00 -53.32
N ALA A 192 -49.12 -73.76 -54.40
CA ALA A 192 -48.66 -73.23 -55.68
C ALA A 192 -49.70 -72.31 -56.34
N GLU A 193 -50.98 -72.67 -56.32
CA GLU A 193 -52.08 -71.86 -56.88
C GLU A 193 -52.29 -70.57 -56.09
N ILE A 194 -52.21 -70.64 -54.75
CA ILE A 194 -52.35 -69.46 -53.88
C ILE A 194 -51.16 -68.51 -54.08
N ALA A 195 -49.93 -69.02 -54.10
CA ALA A 195 -48.74 -68.22 -54.39
C ALA A 195 -48.74 -67.62 -55.81
N ALA A 196 -49.34 -68.29 -56.79
CA ALA A 196 -49.52 -67.76 -58.14
C ALA A 196 -50.57 -66.63 -58.17
N ALA A 197 -51.71 -66.82 -57.52
CA ALA A 197 -52.74 -65.79 -57.38
C ALA A 197 -52.22 -64.55 -56.63
N PHE A 198 -51.46 -64.75 -55.55
CA PHE A 198 -50.87 -63.65 -54.77
C PHE A 198 -49.86 -62.84 -55.58
N LYS A 199 -49.02 -63.50 -56.39
CA LYS A 199 -48.10 -62.84 -57.35
C LYS A 199 -48.86 -62.08 -58.44
N ALA A 200 -49.98 -62.61 -58.92
CA ALA A 200 -50.82 -61.92 -59.89
C ALA A 200 -51.50 -60.66 -59.29
N SER A 201 -51.91 -60.70 -58.01
CA SER A 201 -52.48 -59.53 -57.33
C SER A 201 -51.45 -58.49 -56.89
N ALA A 202 -50.20 -58.88 -56.63
CA ALA A 202 -49.12 -57.98 -56.20
C ALA A 202 -48.36 -57.32 -57.37
N GLY A 203 -48.77 -57.58 -58.61
CA GLY A 203 -48.16 -57.03 -59.84
C GLY A 203 -48.87 -55.80 -60.42
N ASN A 204 -49.92 -55.30 -59.76
CA ASN A 204 -50.65 -54.07 -60.08
C ASN A 204 -50.53 -53.06 -58.93
#